data_AF-I7IVL5-F1
#
_entry.id   AF-I7IVL5-F1
#
_cell.length_a   1.000
_cell.length_b   1.000
_cell.length_c   1.000
_cell.angle_alpha   90.00
_cell.angle_beta   90.00
_cell.angle_gamma   90.00
#
_symmetry.space_group_name_H-M   'P 1'
#
loop_
_entity.id
_entity.type
_entity.pdbx_description
1 polymer ?
#
loop_
_entity_poly.entity_id
_entity_poly.type
_entity_poly.pdbx_seq_one_letter_code
_entity_poly.pdbx_strand_id
1 'polypeptide(L)'
;MNNPFNPSFGRIPKIFLNRGELIDNVVEELDNPNSPYKISIVYGMRGVGKTTFLTEVGRKVERKDNWLVVNLAMESNLLAILIDNLYIEADSKLQKVFESIRGITFSAFGLQLSANIEHTLSTYQGILTQMFSRLKDQGIKVLITIDEVKSTK
;
A
#
# COMPACT_ATOMS: atom_id res chain seq x y z
N MET A 1 -17.66 27.88 17.36
CA MET A 1 -18.24 27.20 16.18
C MET A 1 -17.15 26.39 15.51
N ASN A 2 -17.25 25.06 15.48
CA ASN A 2 -16.28 24.19 14.80
C ASN A 2 -16.75 23.94 13.37
N ASN A 3 -16.06 24.51 12.37
CA ASN A 3 -16.35 24.25 10.96
C ASN A 3 -16.00 22.79 10.62
N PRO A 4 -16.96 21.96 10.18
CA PRO A 4 -16.69 20.57 9.83
C PRO A 4 -16.05 20.40 8.44
N PHE A 5 -16.07 21.43 7.60
CA PHE A 5 -15.45 21.45 6.28
C PHE A 5 -14.00 21.92 6.40
N ASN A 6 -13.06 21.00 6.23
CA ASN A 6 -11.64 21.30 6.28
C ASN A 6 -11.04 21.27 4.85
N PRO A 7 -10.64 22.42 4.28
CA PRO A 7 -10.05 22.50 2.95
C PRO A 7 -8.54 22.20 2.92
N SER A 8 -7.91 21.85 4.05
CA SER A 8 -6.49 21.53 4.09
C SER A 8 -6.15 20.25 3.31
N PHE A 9 -5.23 20.38 2.36
CA PHE A 9 -4.66 19.26 1.62
C PHE A 9 -4.05 18.22 2.58
N GLY A 10 -4.34 16.94 2.36
CA GLY A 10 -3.77 15.82 3.11
C GLY A 10 -4.47 15.45 4.42
N ARG A 11 -5.59 16.11 4.80
CA ARG A 11 -6.40 15.69 5.95
C ARG A 11 -7.76 15.15 5.52
N ILE A 12 -8.17 14.04 6.15
CA ILE A 12 -9.51 13.45 5.95
C ILE A 12 -10.57 14.42 6.52
N PRO A 13 -11.59 14.82 5.74
CA PRO A 13 -12.67 15.66 6.25
C PRO A 13 -13.48 14.92 7.32
N LYS A 14 -13.94 15.63 8.37
CA LYS A 14 -14.80 15.03 9.42
C LYS A 14 -16.18 14.61 8.91
N ILE A 15 -16.67 15.25 7.84
CA ILE A 15 -17.94 14.92 7.18
C ILE A 15 -17.64 14.59 5.72
N PHE A 16 -17.88 13.33 5.35
CA PHE A 16 -17.68 12.81 4.00
C PHE A 16 -19.06 12.53 3.38
N LEU A 17 -19.58 13.49 2.62
CA LEU A 17 -20.94 13.38 2.06
C LEU A 17 -20.97 12.35 0.91
N ASN A 18 -21.87 11.37 1.02
CA ASN A 18 -22.34 10.49 -0.07
C ASN A 18 -21.35 9.48 -0.70
N ARG A 19 -20.33 9.03 0.03
CA ARG A 19 -19.38 8.00 -0.45
C ARG A 19 -19.04 6.90 0.55
N GLY A 20 -19.65 6.91 1.73
CA GLY A 20 -19.45 5.86 2.75
C GLY A 20 -19.78 4.48 2.18
N GLU A 21 -20.95 4.35 1.56
CA GLU A 21 -21.42 3.11 0.94
C GLU A 21 -20.47 2.57 -0.14
N LEU A 22 -19.95 3.44 -1.03
CA LEU A 22 -18.97 3.01 -2.03
C LEU A 22 -17.67 2.51 -1.39
N ILE A 23 -17.17 3.21 -0.38
CA ILE A 23 -15.95 2.80 0.34
C ILE A 23 -16.21 1.46 1.05
N ASP A 24 -17.34 1.31 1.72
CA ASP A 24 -17.72 0.06 2.41
C ASP A 24 -17.83 -1.10 1.42
N ASN A 25 -18.55 -0.91 0.31
CA ASN A 25 -18.67 -1.90 -0.75
C ASN A 25 -17.30 -2.33 -1.29
N VAL A 26 -16.40 -1.38 -1.56
CA VAL A 26 -15.04 -1.70 -2.02
C VAL A 26 -14.27 -2.51 -0.96
N VAL A 27 -14.31 -2.08 0.31
CA VAL A 27 -13.58 -2.74 1.41
C VAL A 27 -14.09 -4.16 1.68
N GLU A 28 -15.40 -4.39 1.57
CA GLU A 28 -16.01 -5.71 1.71
C GLU A 28 -15.61 -6.64 0.56
N GLU A 29 -15.72 -6.14 -0.67
CA GLU A 29 -15.41 -6.90 -1.87
C GLU A 29 -13.92 -7.24 -2.02
N LEU A 30 -13.00 -6.50 -1.40
CA LEU A 30 -11.56 -6.87 -1.41
C LEU A 30 -11.28 -8.27 -0.82
N ASP A 31 -12.15 -8.80 0.04
CA ASP A 31 -12.02 -10.17 0.55
C ASP A 31 -12.53 -11.24 -0.43
N ASN A 32 -13.37 -10.86 -1.41
CA ASN A 32 -13.93 -11.77 -2.39
C ASN A 32 -12.87 -12.15 -3.44
N PRO A 33 -12.51 -13.45 -3.58
CA PRO A 33 -11.52 -13.90 -4.55
C PRO A 33 -11.80 -13.52 -6.01
N ASN A 34 -13.07 -13.32 -6.35
CA ASN A 34 -13.52 -12.99 -7.70
C ASN A 34 -13.93 -11.51 -7.85
N SER A 35 -13.62 -10.68 -6.86
CA SER A 35 -14.01 -9.27 -6.90
C SER A 35 -13.35 -8.52 -8.06
N PRO A 36 -14.10 -7.68 -8.78
CA PRO A 36 -13.54 -6.79 -9.77
C PRO A 36 -12.69 -5.67 -9.15
N TYR A 37 -12.77 -5.42 -7.84
CA TYR A 37 -12.10 -4.29 -7.18
C TYR A 37 -10.65 -4.55 -6.78
N LYS A 38 -10.14 -5.78 -6.94
CA LYS A 38 -8.73 -6.13 -6.64
C LYS A 38 -7.71 -5.26 -7.36
N ILE A 39 -8.06 -4.79 -8.55
CA ILE A 39 -7.30 -3.80 -9.31
C ILE A 39 -8.27 -2.69 -9.68
N SER A 40 -8.07 -1.51 -9.10
CA SER A 40 -8.97 -0.37 -9.26
C SER A 40 -8.21 0.88 -9.67
N ILE A 41 -8.78 1.64 -10.62
CA ILE A 41 -8.30 2.97 -10.99
C ILE A 41 -9.32 4.00 -10.51
N VAL A 42 -8.91 4.90 -9.63
CA VAL A 42 -9.76 5.98 -9.10
C VAL A 42 -9.46 7.26 -9.88
N TYR A 43 -10.42 7.72 -10.70
CA TYR A 43 -10.26 8.88 -11.58
C TYR A 43 -11.35 9.93 -11.36
N GLY A 44 -11.12 11.15 -11.87
CA GLY A 44 -12.03 12.29 -11.72
C GLY A 44 -11.29 13.63 -11.64
N MET A 45 -12.03 14.74 -11.64
CA MET A 45 -11.46 16.11 -11.62
C MET A 45 -10.57 16.38 -10.40
N ARG A 46 -9.72 17.41 -10.45
CA ARG A 46 -8.93 17.85 -9.28
C ARG A 46 -9.89 18.29 -8.17
N GLY A 47 -9.58 17.93 -6.92
CA GLY A 47 -10.38 18.33 -5.76
C GLY A 47 -11.60 17.44 -5.45
N VAL A 48 -11.91 16.43 -6.26
CA VAL A 48 -13.07 15.53 -6.03
C VAL A 48 -12.83 14.44 -4.97
N GLY A 49 -11.74 14.53 -4.21
CA GLY A 49 -11.43 13.61 -3.11
C GLY A 49 -10.90 12.23 -3.50
N LYS A 50 -10.14 12.11 -4.61
CA LYS A 50 -9.52 10.83 -5.03
C LYS A 50 -8.51 10.32 -3.99
N THR A 51 -7.57 11.17 -3.58
CA THR A 51 -6.62 10.86 -2.50
C THR A 51 -7.35 10.49 -1.22
N THR A 52 -8.35 11.28 -0.82
CA THR A 52 -9.16 10.99 0.38
C THR A 52 -9.87 9.63 0.28
N PHE A 53 -10.36 9.26 -0.91
CA PHE A 53 -10.94 7.94 -1.13
C PHE A 53 -9.92 6.82 -0.94
N LEU A 54 -8.74 6.91 -1.55
CA LEU A 54 -7.67 5.92 -1.37
C LEU A 54 -7.25 5.82 0.11
N THR A 55 -7.09 6.96 0.79
CA THR A 55 -6.76 7.01 2.22
C THR A 55 -7.82 6.33 3.08
N GLU A 56 -9.12 6.60 2.85
CA GLU A 56 -10.17 6.00 3.67
C GLU A 56 -10.35 4.49 3.42
N VAL A 57 -10.20 4.03 2.17
CA VAL A 57 -10.17 2.58 1.88
C VAL A 57 -9.01 1.93 2.62
N GLY A 58 -7.79 2.47 2.49
CA GLY A 58 -6.61 1.98 3.19
C GLY A 58 -6.81 1.91 4.71
N ARG A 59 -7.29 3.01 5.31
CA ARG A 59 -7.57 3.10 6.76
C ARG A 59 -8.63 2.10 7.22
N LYS A 60 -9.63 1.77 6.40
CA LYS A 60 -10.64 0.76 6.74
C LYS A 60 -10.07 -0.66 6.65
N VAL A 61 -9.26 -0.94 5.62
CA VAL A 61 -8.62 -2.25 5.43
C VAL A 61 -7.58 -2.53 6.50
N GLU A 62 -6.82 -1.54 6.95
CA GLU A 62 -5.82 -1.66 8.02
C GLU A 62 -6.42 -2.13 9.36
N ARG A 63 -7.71 -1.87 9.60
CA ARG A 63 -8.43 -2.36 10.78
C ARG A 63 -8.94 -3.80 10.66
N LYS A 64 -8.77 -4.43 9.49
CA LYS A 64 -9.19 -5.83 9.26
C LYS A 64 -8.02 -6.74 9.60
N ASP A 65 -8.34 -7.90 10.18
CA ASP A 65 -7.35 -8.92 10.47
C ASP A 65 -6.67 -9.42 9.20
N ASN A 66 -5.39 -9.78 9.30
CA ASN A 66 -4.60 -10.39 8.24
C ASN A 66 -4.42 -9.50 6.99
N TRP A 67 -4.44 -8.18 7.14
CA TRP A 67 -4.11 -7.24 6.08
C TRP A 67 -2.84 -6.44 6.39
N LEU A 68 -2.03 -6.23 5.36
CA LEU A 68 -0.91 -5.28 5.34
C LEU A 68 -1.25 -4.19 4.33
N VAL A 69 -1.27 -2.93 4.76
CA VAL A 69 -1.62 -1.80 3.89
C VAL A 69 -0.38 -0.97 3.62
N VAL A 70 -0.05 -0.78 2.34
CA VAL A 70 1.09 0.03 1.90
C VAL A 70 0.58 1.16 1.02
N ASN A 71 0.86 2.40 1.41
CA ASN A 71 0.49 3.59 0.65
C ASN A 71 1.73 4.17 -0.04
N LEU A 72 1.70 4.27 -1.36
CA LEU A 72 2.81 4.76 -2.17
C LEU A 72 2.43 6.06 -2.87
N ALA A 73 3.41 6.95 -3.03
CA ALA A 73 3.37 8.01 -4.03
C ALA A 73 4.12 7.55 -5.28
N MET A 74 3.71 8.01 -6.46
CA MET A 74 4.46 7.72 -7.68
C MET A 74 5.83 8.46 -7.67
N GLU A 75 6.90 7.70 -7.50
CA GLU A 75 8.28 8.19 -7.51
C GLU A 75 9.20 7.27 -8.33
N SER A 76 10.43 7.72 -8.61
CA SER A 76 11.48 6.84 -9.12
C SER A 76 11.79 5.74 -8.08
N ASN A 77 11.97 4.50 -8.54
CA ASN A 77 12.27 3.32 -7.71
C ASN A 77 11.10 2.75 -6.87
N LEU A 78 9.87 2.82 -7.40
CA LEU A 78 8.66 2.31 -6.75
C LEU A 78 8.80 0.89 -6.15
N LEU A 79 9.52 -0.02 -6.80
CA LEU A 79 9.68 -1.39 -6.27
C LEU A 79 10.56 -1.45 -5.00
N ALA A 80 11.64 -0.66 -4.95
CA ALA A 80 12.48 -0.60 -3.76
C ALA A 80 11.69 0.02 -2.59
N ILE A 81 10.96 1.10 -2.87
CA ILE A 81 10.08 1.75 -1.90
C ILE A 81 8.99 0.79 -1.41
N LEU A 82 8.39 0.00 -2.30
CA LEU A 82 7.39 -1.01 -1.91
C LEU A 82 8.01 -2.08 -1.00
N ILE A 83 9.21 -2.57 -1.30
CA ILE A 83 9.91 -3.54 -0.44
C ILE A 83 10.14 -2.95 0.96
N ASP A 84 10.63 -1.72 1.04
CA ASP A 84 10.84 -1.03 2.32
C ASP A 84 9.55 -0.85 3.11
N ASN A 85 8.49 -0.37 2.46
CA ASN A 85 7.21 -0.16 3.14
C ASN A 85 6.56 -1.47 3.58
N LEU A 86 6.67 -2.56 2.80
CA LEU A 86 6.20 -3.87 3.25
C LEU A 86 6.89 -4.31 4.55
N TYR A 87 8.17 -4.00 4.72
CA TYR A 87 8.92 -4.31 5.94
C TYR A 87 8.56 -3.37 7.11
N ILE A 88 8.43 -2.07 6.84
CA ILE A 88 8.10 -1.05 7.85
C ILE A 88 6.70 -1.28 8.44
N GLU A 89 5.71 -1.58 7.58
CA GLU A 89 4.32 -1.80 7.99
C GLU A 89 4.11 -3.19 8.61
N ALA A 90 5.07 -4.10 8.47
CA ALA A 90 4.98 -5.44 9.03
C ALA A 90 5.23 -5.45 10.55
N ASP A 91 4.48 -6.31 11.25
CA ASP A 91 4.75 -6.58 12.66
C ASP A 91 6.08 -7.33 12.85
N SER A 92 6.53 -7.44 14.11
CA SER A 92 7.79 -8.11 14.44
C SER A 92 7.88 -9.59 14.01
N LYS A 93 6.74 -10.27 13.82
CA LYS A 93 6.70 -11.66 13.37
C LYS A 93 6.94 -11.71 11.86
N LEU A 94 6.24 -10.87 11.10
CA LEU A 94 6.39 -10.76 9.65
C LEU A 94 7.76 -10.20 9.24
N GLN A 95 8.30 -9.24 9.98
CA GLN A 95 9.67 -8.75 9.77
C GLN A 95 10.69 -9.89 9.82
N LYS A 96 10.63 -10.77 10.84
CA LYS A 96 11.50 -11.95 10.92
C LYS A 96 11.33 -12.91 9.74
N VAL A 97 10.12 -13.02 9.21
CA VAL A 97 9.85 -13.83 8.03
C VAL A 97 10.53 -13.20 6.80
N PHE A 98 10.51 -11.88 6.65
CA PHE A 98 11.23 -11.20 5.57
C PHE A 98 12.74 -11.26 5.72
N GLU A 99 13.28 -11.13 6.93
CA GLU A 99 14.72 -11.28 7.22
C GLU A 99 15.25 -12.69 6.88
N SER A 100 14.38 -13.69 6.77
CA SER A 100 14.78 -15.04 6.33
C SER A 100 15.08 -15.13 4.82
N ILE A 101 14.72 -14.11 4.04
CA ILE A 101 15.03 -14.05 2.61
C ILE A 101 16.52 -13.77 2.44
N ARG A 102 17.22 -14.68 1.77
CA ARG A 102 18.67 -14.55 1.57
C ARG A 102 18.99 -13.36 0.68
N GLY A 103 20.07 -12.64 1.02
CA GLY A 103 20.61 -11.58 0.18
C GLY A 103 20.00 -10.20 0.43
N ILE A 104 18.99 -10.10 1.30
CA ILE A 104 18.39 -8.83 1.71
C ILE A 104 18.58 -8.61 3.21
N THR A 105 18.71 -7.34 3.58
CA THR A 105 18.77 -6.89 4.98
C THR A 105 18.06 -5.55 5.07
N PHE A 106 17.33 -5.33 6.16
CA PHE A 106 16.64 -4.06 6.41
C PHE A 106 17.37 -3.30 7.51
N SER A 107 17.55 -2.00 7.31
CA SER A 107 18.29 -1.11 8.20
C SER A 107 17.54 0.21 8.40
N ALA A 108 18.07 1.08 9.26
CA ALA A 108 17.54 2.44 9.40
C ALA A 108 17.60 3.27 8.10
N PHE A 109 18.40 2.85 7.12
CA PHE A 109 18.51 3.48 5.80
C PHE A 109 17.68 2.77 4.71
N GLY A 110 16.82 1.82 5.09
CA GLY A 110 16.03 1.00 4.15
C GLY A 110 16.72 -0.30 3.75
N LEU A 111 16.27 -0.85 2.63
CA LEU A 111 16.70 -2.11 2.02
C LEU A 111 18.16 -2.04 1.60
N GLN A 112 18.94 -2.98 2.13
CA GLN A 112 20.31 -3.24 1.72
C GLN A 112 20.39 -4.60 1.04
N LEU A 113 20.98 -4.62 -0.16
CA LEU A 113 21.27 -5.85 -0.90
C LEU A 113 22.72 -6.28 -0.63
N SER A 114 22.96 -7.58 -0.61
CA SER A 114 24.33 -8.12 -0.51
C SER A 114 25.19 -7.65 -1.69
N ALA A 115 26.50 -7.46 -1.47
CA ALA A 115 27.41 -6.86 -2.47
C ALA A 115 27.50 -7.60 -3.82
N ASN A 116 27.10 -8.87 -3.86
CA ASN A 116 27.05 -9.71 -5.05
C ASN A 116 25.72 -9.66 -5.80
N ILE A 117 24.75 -8.86 -5.35
CA ILE A 117 23.43 -8.73 -5.94
C ILE A 117 23.34 -7.39 -6.67
N GLU A 118 23.05 -7.46 -7.97
CA GLU A 118 22.88 -6.26 -8.79
C GLU A 118 21.56 -5.55 -8.50
N HIS A 119 21.60 -4.21 -8.47
CA HIS A 119 20.41 -3.37 -8.30
C HIS A 119 19.64 -3.21 -9.62
N THR A 120 18.99 -4.27 -10.07
CA THR A 120 18.19 -4.30 -11.31
C THR A 120 16.70 -4.41 -11.02
N LEU A 121 15.86 -4.10 -12.01
CA LEU A 121 14.41 -4.27 -11.91
C LEU A 121 14.04 -5.73 -11.59
N SER A 122 14.70 -6.70 -12.23
CA SER A 122 14.47 -8.13 -12.02
C SER A 122 14.85 -8.57 -10.60
N THR A 123 15.91 -8.00 -10.02
CA THR A 123 16.26 -8.25 -8.62
C THR A 123 15.13 -7.82 -7.67
N TYR A 124 14.62 -6.59 -7.80
CA TYR A 124 13.54 -6.12 -6.94
C TYR A 124 12.24 -6.91 -7.14
N GLN A 125 11.91 -7.30 -8.38
CA GLN A 125 10.79 -8.20 -8.67
C GLN A 125 10.95 -9.56 -7.99
N GLY A 126 12.16 -10.13 -8.00
CA GLY A 126 12.48 -11.39 -7.33
C GLY A 126 12.31 -11.30 -5.80
N ILE A 127 12.75 -10.18 -5.20
CA ILE A 127 12.57 -9.92 -3.76
C ILE A 127 11.07 -9.81 -3.43
N LEU A 128 10.31 -9.00 -4.16
CA LEU A 128 8.87 -8.85 -3.96
C LEU A 128 8.12 -10.19 -4.12
N THR A 129 8.50 -11.00 -5.10
CA THR A 129 7.92 -12.34 -5.30
C THR A 129 8.13 -13.21 -4.06
N GLN A 130 9.32 -13.20 -3.49
CA GLN A 130 9.60 -13.94 -2.25
C GLN A 130 8.81 -13.38 -1.07
N MET A 131 8.77 -12.05 -0.89
CA MET A 131 8.00 -11.41 0.19
C MET A 131 6.50 -11.74 0.09
N PHE A 132 5.89 -11.60 -1.09
CA PHE A 132 4.48 -11.95 -1.27
C PHE A 132 4.21 -13.44 -1.09
N SER A 133 5.14 -14.32 -1.48
CA SER A 133 5.03 -15.76 -1.16
C SER A 133 5.00 -15.99 0.35
N ARG A 134 5.87 -15.33 1.10
CA ARG A 134 5.92 -15.45 2.56
C ARG A 134 4.65 -14.92 3.23
N LEU A 135 4.13 -13.79 2.76
CA LEU A 135 2.85 -13.24 3.24
C LEU A 135 1.69 -14.19 2.97
N LYS A 136 1.64 -14.77 1.76
CA LYS A 136 0.66 -15.78 1.38
C LYS A 136 0.71 -17.00 2.31
N ASP A 137 1.91 -17.50 2.63
CA ASP A 137 2.09 -18.64 3.54
C ASP A 137 1.59 -18.32 4.97
N GLN A 138 1.61 -17.04 5.38
CA GLN A 138 1.07 -16.56 6.64
C GLN A 138 -0.42 -16.18 6.57
N GLY A 139 -1.07 -16.30 5.40
CA GLY A 139 -2.46 -15.91 5.20
C GLY A 139 -2.68 -14.38 5.18
N ILE A 140 -1.61 -13.60 5.01
CA ILE A 140 -1.66 -12.14 4.99
C ILE A 140 -1.97 -11.64 3.58
N LYS A 141 -2.98 -10.77 3.47
CA LYS A 141 -3.36 -10.06 2.25
C LYS A 141 -2.67 -8.69 2.24
N VAL A 142 -2.40 -8.16 1.05
CA VAL A 142 -1.76 -6.84 0.90
C VAL A 142 -2.67 -5.92 0.10
N LEU A 143 -2.93 -4.73 0.63
CA LEU A 143 -3.49 -3.62 -0.13
C LEU A 143 -2.37 -2.64 -0.44
N ILE A 144 -2.14 -2.39 -1.73
CA ILE A 144 -1.20 -1.37 -2.20
C ILE A 144 -2.03 -0.24 -2.80
N THR A 145 -1.90 0.96 -2.25
CA THR A 145 -2.45 2.16 -2.87
C THR A 145 -1.33 2.97 -3.51
N ILE A 146 -1.60 3.61 -4.65
CA ILE A 146 -0.64 4.46 -5.36
C ILE A 146 -1.36 5.77 -5.68
N ASP A 147 -0.89 6.88 -5.10
CA ASP A 147 -1.39 8.22 -5.41
C ASP A 147 -0.46 8.96 -6.39
N GLU A 148 -1.02 10.00 -7.04
CA GLU A 148 -0.34 10.88 -7.99
C GLU A 148 0.33 10.18 -9.17
N VAL A 149 -0.40 9.31 -9.89
CA VAL A 149 0.04 8.77 -11.18
C VAL A 149 0.25 9.92 -12.18
N LYS A 150 1.48 10.39 -12.32
CA LYS A 150 1.90 11.40 -13.32
C LYS A 150 2.47 10.68 -14.53
N SER A 151 2.27 11.25 -15.73
CA SER A 151 2.99 10.76 -16.90
C SER A 151 4.48 10.94 -16.65
N THR A 152 5.24 9.85 -16.67
CA THR A 152 6.67 9.91 -16.90
C THR A 152 6.85 10.58 -18.26
N LYS A 153 7.66 11.65 -18.33
CA LYS A 153 8.05 12.27 -19.60
C LYS A 153 9.07 11.41 -20.33
#